data_AF-A0A165MDX4-F1
#
_entry.id   AF-A0A165MDX4-F1
#
_cell.length_a   1.000
_cell.length_b   1.000
_cell.length_c   1.000
_cell.angle_alpha   90.00
_cell.angle_beta   90.00
_cell.angle_gamma   90.00
#
_symmetry.space_group_name_H-M   'P 1'
#
loop_
_entity.id
_entity.type
_entity.pdbx_description
1 polymer ?
#
loop_
_entity_poly.entity_id
_entity_poly.type
_entity_poly.pdbx_seq_one_letter_code
_entity_poly.pdbx_strand_id
1 'polypeptide(L)'
;MLDSDRHHGRSPDTAATRIPRATTSWSPLRYSTSLTTRPARPAPLTSTSTLSVLGTCCQTIRDLATRIPTHAVSSADELDLLQLALDSHKISLWAQQALLAHRTPERATSPAPPPPQPPAEAPVTQHPPSPAATNVTSPSTPRPAPCNIPSDKPPTTPPTEPAPPTAISTAISATPAVPDPLPPPPERVTIRLSKPTSPQDRPPNDAVVRSFNKVFDGEVVSAVSYSRQGHLVLHLKAPHTIARVKASGWRVYDKCRDLFRLRKAPAVGMESRETWSKVVLHHVPFPEWEQRWHDRPTWEEAIDKLRKELIASNNIDPSFIRDVRPLCRESDHERLISKLIRPYVAIQLSLSDADSASRLLRDGVVAHFYHCRVSPYRPRAPAATPSSVSSSS
;
A
#
# COMPACT_ATOMS: atom_id res chain seq x y z
N MET A 1 -27.06 -84.06 -15.09
CA MET A 1 -26.12 -82.93 -14.95
C MET A 1 -26.85 -81.67 -15.36
N LEU A 2 -27.56 -81.07 -14.41
CA LEU A 2 -28.27 -79.79 -14.52
C LEU A 2 -28.22 -79.24 -13.11
N ASP A 3 -27.47 -78.16 -12.88
CA ASP A 3 -27.44 -77.48 -11.59
C ASP A 3 -27.86 -76.03 -11.79
N SER A 4 -28.87 -75.66 -11.02
CA SER A 4 -29.69 -74.46 -11.17
C SER A 4 -29.08 -73.25 -10.47
N ASP A 5 -29.27 -72.12 -11.13
CA ASP A 5 -29.26 -70.76 -10.61
C ASP A 5 -29.86 -70.61 -9.21
N ARG A 6 -29.10 -69.99 -8.31
CA ARG A 6 -29.62 -69.09 -7.27
C ARG A 6 -28.73 -67.87 -7.11
N HIS A 7 -29.21 -66.75 -7.64
CA HIS A 7 -28.70 -65.42 -7.35
C HIS A 7 -29.15 -64.96 -5.96
N HIS A 8 -28.21 -64.66 -5.07
CA HIS A 8 -28.45 -63.79 -3.93
C HIS A 8 -28.03 -62.36 -4.29
N GLY A 9 -29.03 -61.47 -4.35
CA GLY A 9 -28.84 -60.03 -4.48
C GLY A 9 -28.13 -59.48 -3.24
N ARG A 10 -27.05 -58.75 -3.47
CA ARG A 10 -26.29 -58.03 -2.45
C ARG A 10 -26.73 -56.57 -2.47
N SER A 11 -27.38 -56.11 -1.41
CA SER A 11 -27.70 -54.69 -1.21
C SER A 11 -26.43 -53.85 -1.08
N PRO A 12 -26.42 -52.59 -1.56
CA PRO A 12 -25.33 -51.67 -1.33
C PRO A 12 -25.37 -51.12 0.10
N ASP A 13 -24.26 -51.27 0.82
CA ASP A 13 -23.99 -50.61 2.10
C ASP A 13 -23.93 -49.09 1.89
N THR A 14 -25.00 -48.40 2.26
CA THR A 14 -24.98 -46.95 2.53
C THR A 14 -24.18 -46.70 3.81
N ALA A 15 -22.87 -46.51 3.66
CA ALA A 15 -22.02 -45.98 4.71
C ALA A 15 -22.35 -44.48 4.92
N ALA A 16 -23.26 -44.19 5.84
CA ALA A 16 -23.49 -42.84 6.35
C ALA A 16 -22.24 -42.36 7.10
N THR A 17 -21.41 -41.57 6.44
CA THR A 17 -20.29 -40.86 7.07
C THR A 17 -20.87 -39.77 7.97
N ARG A 18 -21.01 -40.05 9.27
CA ARG A 18 -21.26 -39.02 10.29
C ARG A 18 -20.07 -38.08 10.32
N ILE A 19 -20.27 -36.86 9.85
CA ILE A 19 -19.35 -35.73 10.07
C ILE A 19 -19.37 -35.43 11.59
N PRO A 20 -18.23 -35.43 12.29
CA PRO A 20 -18.18 -34.96 13.67
C PRO A 20 -18.43 -33.45 13.68
N ARG A 21 -19.54 -33.05 14.29
CA ARG A 21 -19.88 -31.65 14.57
C ARG A 21 -18.89 -31.14 15.62
N ALA A 22 -17.99 -30.24 15.24
CA ALA A 22 -17.13 -29.54 16.18
C ALA A 22 -18.00 -28.67 17.10
N THR A 23 -18.24 -29.15 18.31
CA THR A 23 -18.77 -28.33 19.40
C THR A 23 -17.63 -27.46 19.92
N THR A 24 -17.44 -26.30 19.31
CA THR A 24 -16.63 -25.23 19.90
C THR A 24 -17.40 -24.70 21.09
N SER A 25 -17.02 -25.09 22.31
CA SER A 25 -17.54 -24.49 23.53
C SER A 25 -16.98 -23.07 23.65
N TRP A 26 -17.79 -22.08 23.32
CA TRP A 26 -17.48 -20.69 23.62
C TRP A 26 -17.75 -20.47 25.11
N SER A 27 -16.70 -20.55 25.92
CA SER A 27 -16.75 -20.12 27.31
C SER A 27 -16.93 -18.59 27.33
N PRO A 28 -17.96 -18.05 28.00
CA PRO A 28 -18.09 -16.61 28.17
C PRO A 28 -17.05 -16.15 29.20
N LEU A 29 -16.01 -15.47 28.72
CA LEU A 29 -15.08 -14.73 29.56
C LEU A 29 -15.85 -13.61 30.26
N ARG A 30 -16.23 -13.86 31.52
CA ARG A 30 -16.61 -12.82 32.47
C ARG A 30 -15.39 -11.95 32.73
N TYR A 31 -15.31 -10.81 32.06
CA TYR A 31 -14.39 -9.75 32.45
C TYR A 31 -14.91 -9.09 33.72
N SER A 32 -14.24 -9.34 34.84
CA SER A 32 -14.39 -8.54 36.07
C SER A 32 -13.99 -7.10 35.77
N THR A 33 -14.97 -6.21 35.74
CA THR A 33 -14.75 -4.76 35.81
C THR A 33 -14.56 -4.35 37.27
N SER A 34 -13.34 -4.48 37.78
CA SER A 34 -12.90 -3.75 38.97
C SER A 34 -12.08 -2.54 38.53
N LEU A 35 -12.78 -1.45 38.22
CA LEU A 35 -12.20 -0.12 38.05
C LEU A 35 -11.93 0.47 39.43
N THR A 36 -10.71 0.25 39.94
CA THR A 36 -10.20 0.99 41.09
C THR A 36 -9.92 2.43 40.66
N THR A 37 -10.82 3.36 41.03
CA THR A 37 -10.67 4.80 40.82
C THR A 37 -9.51 5.34 41.66
N ARG A 38 -8.33 5.45 41.05
CA ARG A 38 -7.23 6.30 41.54
C ARG A 38 -7.31 7.64 40.81
N PRO A 39 -7.24 8.80 41.49
CA PRO A 39 -7.29 10.09 40.83
C PRO A 39 -5.97 10.32 40.11
N ALA A 40 -5.92 9.93 38.84
CA ALA A 40 -4.83 10.26 37.94
C ALA A 40 -5.09 11.64 37.33
N ARG A 41 -4.03 12.45 37.32
CA ARG A 41 -3.89 13.74 36.62
C ARG A 41 -4.56 13.67 35.23
N PRO A 42 -5.33 14.70 34.79
CA PRO A 42 -6.04 14.65 33.52
C PRO A 42 -5.04 14.56 32.36
N ALA A 43 -4.84 13.34 31.85
CA ALA A 43 -4.18 13.13 30.58
C ALA A 43 -5.14 13.60 29.47
N PRO A 44 -4.66 14.29 28.42
CA PRO A 44 -5.50 14.65 27.29
C PRO A 44 -6.00 13.35 26.62
N LEU A 45 -7.24 12.98 26.92
CA LEU A 45 -7.93 11.77 26.45
C LEU A 45 -8.26 11.80 24.96
N THR A 46 -7.83 12.82 24.23
CA THR A 46 -8.10 13.01 22.81
C THR A 46 -6.86 12.68 21.99
N SER A 47 -6.39 11.44 22.07
CA SER A 47 -5.55 10.92 20.99
C SER A 47 -6.39 10.91 19.72
N THR A 48 -5.87 11.52 18.65
CA THR A 48 -6.52 11.55 17.32
C THR A 48 -6.88 10.15 16.82
N SER A 49 -6.13 9.12 17.24
CA SER A 49 -6.43 7.72 16.94
C SER A 49 -7.73 7.23 17.58
N THR A 50 -8.01 7.61 18.83
CA THR A 50 -9.23 7.19 19.56
C THR A 50 -10.47 7.80 18.93
N LEU A 51 -10.41 9.08 18.53
CA LEU A 51 -11.51 9.75 17.83
C LEU A 51 -11.76 9.16 16.43
N SER A 52 -10.70 8.77 15.72
CA SER A 52 -10.83 8.09 14.43
C SER A 52 -11.52 6.72 14.57
N VAL A 53 -11.14 5.93 15.58
CA VAL A 53 -11.77 4.62 15.85
C VAL A 53 -13.24 4.79 16.21
N LEU A 54 -13.57 5.79 17.03
CA LEU A 54 -14.95 6.13 17.37
C LEU A 54 -15.74 6.51 16.12
N GLY A 55 -15.15 7.31 15.23
CA GLY A 55 -15.76 7.71 13.95
C GLY A 55 -16.08 6.51 13.06
N THR A 56 -15.15 5.58 12.91
CA THR A 56 -15.38 4.33 12.15
C THR A 56 -16.46 3.48 12.80
N CYS A 57 -16.47 3.35 14.13
CA CYS A 57 -17.52 2.62 14.85
C CYS A 57 -18.91 3.23 14.62
N CYS A 58 -19.04 4.55 14.73
CA CYS A 58 -20.29 5.26 14.46
C CYS A 58 -20.76 5.08 13.00
N GLN A 59 -19.84 5.04 12.03
CA GLN A 59 -20.18 4.79 10.63
C GLN A 59 -20.70 3.36 10.43
N THR A 60 -20.06 2.36 11.04
CA THR A 60 -20.53 0.96 10.99
C THR A 60 -21.91 0.80 11.61
N ILE A 61 -22.18 1.45 12.75
CA ILE A 61 -23.51 1.43 13.40
C ILE A 61 -24.56 2.08 12.49
N ARG A 62 -24.22 3.20 11.83
CA ARG A 62 -25.09 3.86 10.85
C ARG A 62 -25.41 2.94 9.67
N ASP A 63 -24.39 2.31 9.10
CA ASP A 63 -24.56 1.40 7.96
C ASP A 63 -25.42 0.18 8.36
N LEU A 64 -25.20 -0.37 9.55
CA LEU A 64 -26.04 -1.43 10.10
C LEU A 64 -27.50 -0.97 10.25
N ALA A 65 -27.73 0.20 10.86
CA ALA A 65 -29.07 0.75 11.07
C ALA A 65 -29.83 0.97 9.75
N THR A 66 -29.15 1.35 8.67
CA THR A 66 -29.77 1.48 7.34
C THR A 66 -30.13 0.15 6.67
N ARG A 67 -29.52 -0.96 7.09
CA ARG A 67 -29.74 -2.32 6.53
C ARG A 67 -30.76 -3.14 7.33
N ILE A 68 -31.01 -2.80 8.59
CA ILE A 68 -31.98 -3.51 9.44
C ILE A 68 -33.41 -3.57 8.85
N PRO A 69 -33.95 -2.55 8.16
CA PRO A 69 -35.29 -2.64 7.58
C PRO A 69 -35.45 -3.73 6.51
N THR A 70 -34.34 -4.21 5.94
CA THR A 70 -34.33 -5.18 4.82
C THR A 70 -33.97 -6.60 5.25
N HIS A 71 -33.68 -6.85 6.52
CA HIS A 71 -33.25 -8.16 7.02
C HIS A 71 -34.05 -8.59 8.24
N ALA A 72 -34.49 -9.84 8.26
CA ALA A 72 -35.08 -10.43 9.46
C ALA A 72 -34.00 -10.57 10.54
N VAL A 73 -34.17 -9.85 11.65
CA VAL A 73 -33.30 -9.98 12.83
C VAL A 73 -33.61 -11.31 13.50
N SER A 74 -32.58 -12.13 13.72
CA SER A 74 -32.72 -13.38 14.47
C SER A 74 -32.98 -13.08 15.95
N SER A 75 -33.83 -13.86 16.61
CA SER A 75 -34.05 -13.76 18.07
C SER A 75 -32.77 -14.01 18.88
N ALA A 76 -31.78 -14.70 18.30
CA ALA A 76 -30.47 -14.89 18.92
C ALA A 76 -29.65 -13.59 19.04
N ASP A 77 -29.90 -12.60 18.17
CA ASP A 77 -29.11 -11.37 18.07
C ASP A 77 -29.75 -10.20 18.85
N GLU A 78 -30.95 -10.40 19.42
CA GLU A 78 -31.73 -9.36 20.09
C GLU A 78 -30.97 -8.75 21.28
N LEU A 79 -30.31 -9.60 22.09
CA LEU A 79 -29.58 -9.15 23.28
C LEU A 79 -28.34 -8.32 22.91
N ASP A 80 -27.64 -8.72 21.84
CA ASP A 80 -26.43 -8.03 21.37
C ASP A 80 -26.78 -6.68 20.73
N LEU A 81 -27.90 -6.62 20.00
CA LEU A 81 -28.41 -5.36 19.46
C LEU A 81 -28.88 -4.40 20.55
N LEU A 82 -29.51 -4.92 21.62
CA LEU A 82 -29.89 -4.10 22.78
C LEU A 82 -28.66 -3.54 23.49
N GLN A 83 -27.62 -4.36 23.68
CA GLN A 83 -26.37 -3.94 24.29
C GLN A 83 -25.66 -2.87 23.42
N LEU A 84 -25.63 -3.06 22.11
CA LEU A 84 -25.08 -2.10 21.16
C LEU A 84 -25.82 -0.74 21.22
N ALA A 85 -27.14 -0.76 21.35
CA ALA A 85 -27.94 0.45 21.51
C ALA A 85 -27.61 1.20 22.81
N LEU A 86 -27.47 0.49 23.93
CA LEU A 86 -27.09 1.06 25.22
C LEU A 86 -25.69 1.70 25.18
N ASP A 87 -24.72 1.04 24.57
CA ASP A 87 -23.36 1.55 24.49
C ASP A 87 -23.26 2.75 23.53
N SER A 88 -24.03 2.73 22.43
CA SER A 88 -24.17 3.89 21.54
C SER A 88 -24.74 5.11 22.26
N HIS A 89 -25.72 4.90 23.15
CA HIS A 89 -26.28 5.98 23.97
C HIS A 89 -25.25 6.56 24.95
N LYS A 90 -24.48 5.71 25.65
CA LYS A 90 -23.42 6.16 26.56
C LYS A 90 -22.33 6.96 25.84
N ILE A 91 -21.91 6.51 24.66
CA ILE A 91 -20.93 7.23 23.83
C ILE A 91 -21.47 8.61 23.43
N SER A 92 -22.74 8.67 23.04
CA SER A 92 -23.40 9.93 22.67
C SER A 92 -23.47 10.90 23.84
N LEU A 93 -23.83 10.42 25.04
CA LEU A 93 -23.87 11.22 26.27
C LEU A 93 -22.47 11.75 26.64
N TRP A 94 -21.45 10.90 26.57
CA TRP A 94 -20.06 11.30 26.81
C TRP A 94 -19.60 12.38 25.82
N ALA A 95 -19.90 12.23 24.53
CA ALA A 95 -19.54 13.21 23.51
C ALA A 95 -20.22 14.56 23.75
N GLN A 96 -21.50 14.56 24.14
CA GLN A 96 -22.22 15.78 24.52
C GLN A 96 -21.61 16.46 25.74
N GLN A 97 -21.28 15.70 26.78
CA GLN A 97 -20.61 16.23 27.98
C GLN A 97 -19.23 16.81 27.65
N ALA A 98 -18.44 16.13 26.81
CA ALA A 98 -17.15 16.63 26.35
C ALA A 98 -17.29 17.93 25.55
N LEU A 99 -18.28 18.02 24.67
CA LEU A 99 -18.57 19.23 23.92
C LEU A 99 -19.05 20.38 24.81
N LEU A 100 -19.87 20.10 25.83
CA LEU A 100 -20.29 21.09 26.83
C LEU A 100 -19.10 21.60 27.65
N ALA A 101 -18.24 20.69 28.12
CA ALA A 101 -17.02 21.05 28.85
C ALA A 101 -16.02 21.85 28.00
N HIS A 102 -15.98 21.62 26.69
CA HIS A 102 -15.18 22.43 25.76
C HIS A 102 -15.83 23.79 25.47
N ARG A 103 -17.17 23.88 25.51
CA ARG A 103 -17.92 25.10 25.21
C ARG A 103 -18.07 26.04 26.40
N THR A 104 -17.87 25.58 27.64
CA THR A 104 -17.69 26.47 28.78
C THR A 104 -16.41 27.27 28.55
N PRO A 105 -16.50 28.55 28.10
CA PRO A 105 -15.32 29.37 27.98
C PRO A 105 -14.75 29.55 29.38
N GLU A 106 -13.43 29.73 29.49
CA GLU A 106 -12.82 30.39 30.65
C GLU A 106 -13.67 31.61 31.02
N ARG A 107 -14.56 31.44 31.98
CA ARG A 107 -15.28 32.54 32.58
C ARG A 107 -14.21 33.26 33.38
N ALA A 108 -13.69 34.31 32.75
CA ALA A 108 -12.85 35.37 33.30
C ALA A 108 -12.53 35.14 34.78
N THR A 109 -11.31 34.68 35.04
CA THR A 109 -10.61 34.99 36.29
C THR A 109 -10.51 36.51 36.38
N SER A 110 -11.60 37.14 36.83
CA SER A 110 -11.56 38.52 37.30
C SER A 110 -10.46 38.55 38.37
N PRO A 111 -9.48 39.47 38.27
CA PRO A 111 -8.42 39.55 39.24
C PRO A 111 -9.04 39.68 40.62
N ALA A 112 -8.59 38.83 41.55
CA ALA A 112 -9.02 38.88 42.94
C ALA A 112 -8.86 40.31 43.48
N PRO A 113 -9.84 40.83 44.24
CA PRO A 113 -9.65 42.10 44.92
C PRO A 113 -8.42 42.00 45.83
N PRO A 114 -7.59 43.06 45.91
CA PRO A 114 -6.42 43.05 46.77
C PRO A 114 -6.83 42.81 48.24
N PRO A 115 -5.95 42.21 49.04
CA PRO A 115 -6.23 41.93 50.44
C PRO A 115 -6.56 43.22 51.22
N PRO A 116 -7.42 43.14 52.24
CA PRO A 116 -7.80 44.30 53.03
C PRO A 116 -6.57 44.92 53.71
N GLN A 117 -6.31 46.20 53.44
CA GLN A 117 -5.36 47.01 54.22
C GLN A 117 -5.86 47.14 55.67
N PRO A 118 -4.96 47.08 56.68
CA PRO A 118 -5.32 47.38 58.06
C PRO A 118 -5.69 48.88 58.21
N PRO A 119 -6.54 49.21 59.19
CA PRO A 119 -7.15 50.53 59.30
C PRO A 119 -6.10 51.59 59.67
N ALA A 120 -5.91 52.57 58.78
CA ALA A 120 -5.25 53.82 59.11
C ALA A 120 -6.32 54.87 59.43
N GLU A 121 -6.16 55.50 60.60
CA GLU A 121 -7.00 56.57 61.13
C GLU A 121 -7.24 57.70 60.11
N ALA A 122 -8.50 58.14 60.05
CA ALA A 122 -8.86 59.44 59.48
C ALA A 122 -8.46 60.56 60.46
N PRO A 123 -8.26 61.80 59.96
CA PRO A 123 -9.41 62.71 59.89
C PRO A 123 -9.54 63.39 58.51
N VAL A 124 -10.77 63.46 57.97
CA VAL A 124 -11.61 64.68 57.85
C VAL A 124 -10.84 65.84 57.20
N THR A 125 -11.20 66.37 56.01
CA THR A 125 -12.32 67.31 55.80
C THR A 125 -12.51 67.61 54.29
N GLN A 126 -13.78 67.77 53.85
CA GLN A 126 -14.34 68.73 52.83
C GLN A 126 -13.77 68.77 51.38
N HIS A 127 -14.48 68.96 50.25
CA HIS A 127 -15.88 69.07 49.78
C HIS A 127 -15.80 69.07 48.20
N PRO A 128 -16.82 69.37 47.35
CA PRO A 128 -17.14 68.68 46.06
C PRO A 128 -16.89 69.60 44.81
N PRO A 129 -17.53 69.52 43.60
CA PRO A 129 -18.40 68.51 42.94
C PRO A 129 -18.06 68.19 41.44
N SER A 130 -18.86 67.28 40.85
CA SER A 130 -19.41 67.29 39.47
C SER A 130 -18.82 66.41 38.32
N PRO A 131 -19.68 65.97 37.36
CA PRO A 131 -19.47 64.80 36.51
C PRO A 131 -19.26 65.10 35.00
N ALA A 132 -18.69 64.14 34.25
CA ALA A 132 -18.82 64.05 32.78
C ALA A 132 -18.56 62.59 32.34
N ALA A 133 -19.57 61.87 31.88
CA ALA A 133 -19.91 61.66 30.46
C ALA A 133 -19.05 60.57 29.79
N THR A 134 -19.60 59.35 29.67
CA THR A 134 -19.08 58.33 28.74
C THR A 134 -20.10 58.12 27.63
N ASN A 135 -19.72 58.57 26.45
CA ASN A 135 -20.50 58.46 25.22
C ASN A 135 -20.56 57.02 24.71
N VAL A 136 -21.77 56.70 24.26
CA VAL A 136 -22.13 55.70 23.24
C VAL A 136 -21.29 55.94 21.97
N THR A 137 -20.82 54.88 21.28
CA THR A 137 -21.15 54.55 19.86
C THR A 137 -20.35 53.32 19.40
N SER A 138 -21.06 52.44 18.69
CA SER A 138 -20.64 51.16 18.10
C SER A 138 -19.91 51.34 16.73
N PRO A 139 -19.92 50.36 15.79
CA PRO A 139 -18.74 49.62 15.31
C PRO A 139 -18.28 50.02 13.89
N SER A 140 -17.14 49.52 13.42
CA SER A 140 -16.82 49.49 11.98
C SER A 140 -15.84 48.36 11.61
N THR A 141 -16.35 47.41 10.83
CA THR A 141 -15.63 46.51 9.92
C THR A 141 -15.15 47.31 8.69
N PRO A 142 -14.01 46.96 8.04
CA PRO A 142 -14.08 46.42 6.66
C PRO A 142 -12.93 45.41 6.35
N ARG A 143 -13.21 44.24 5.75
CA ARG A 143 -13.24 43.84 4.31
C ARG A 143 -11.85 43.83 3.59
N PRO A 144 -11.56 42.81 2.73
CA PRO A 144 -10.20 42.44 2.30
C PRO A 144 -9.78 43.04 0.94
N ALA A 145 -8.46 43.02 0.69
CA ALA A 145 -7.81 43.48 -0.54
C ALA A 145 -7.64 42.36 -1.60
N PRO A 146 -7.74 42.67 -2.92
CA PRO A 146 -7.41 41.75 -4.00
C PRO A 146 -6.18 42.17 -4.86
N CYS A 147 -5.61 41.15 -5.52
CA CYS A 147 -4.89 41.10 -6.81
C CYS A 147 -3.62 41.94 -7.03
N ASN A 148 -2.55 41.29 -7.56
CA ASN A 148 -2.12 41.50 -8.95
C ASN A 148 -1.04 40.52 -9.44
N ILE A 149 -1.20 40.13 -10.69
CA ILE A 149 -0.33 39.31 -11.55
C ILE A 149 0.48 40.27 -12.43
N PRO A 150 1.76 39.99 -12.75
CA PRO A 150 2.38 40.53 -13.96
C PRO A 150 2.67 39.41 -14.99
N SER A 151 2.18 39.63 -16.21
CA SER A 151 2.62 38.99 -17.44
C SER A 151 3.83 39.74 -17.99
N ASP A 152 4.89 39.02 -18.38
CA ASP A 152 5.94 39.56 -19.23
C ASP A 152 6.12 38.72 -20.49
N LYS A 153 6.07 39.44 -21.62
CA LYS A 153 6.18 39.00 -23.00
C LYS A 153 7.40 39.71 -23.59
N PRO A 154 8.34 39.03 -24.26
CA PRO A 154 9.35 39.73 -25.06
C PRO A 154 8.99 39.78 -26.56
N PRO A 155 9.53 40.76 -27.30
CA PRO A 155 9.08 41.16 -28.63
C PRO A 155 9.84 40.49 -29.79
N THR A 156 9.23 40.56 -30.97
CA THR A 156 9.74 40.13 -32.28
C THR A 156 10.27 41.33 -33.06
N THR A 157 11.44 41.22 -33.69
CA THR A 157 11.86 42.00 -34.89
C THR A 157 12.93 41.22 -35.71
N PRO A 158 12.85 41.19 -37.06
CA PRO A 158 13.93 40.81 -38.00
C PRO A 158 14.69 42.09 -38.48
N PRO A 159 15.57 42.13 -39.53
CA PRO A 159 16.24 41.13 -40.38
C PRO A 159 17.79 41.31 -40.42
N THR A 160 18.55 40.51 -41.21
CA THR A 160 19.63 40.94 -42.16
C THR A 160 20.56 39.79 -42.55
N GLU A 161 20.60 39.53 -43.86
CA GLU A 161 21.55 38.72 -44.61
C GLU A 161 22.83 39.52 -44.89
N PRO A 162 24.02 38.90 -44.84
CA PRO A 162 24.84 38.87 -46.05
C PRO A 162 25.53 37.52 -46.30
N ALA A 163 25.54 37.12 -47.57
CA ALA A 163 26.39 36.05 -48.12
C ALA A 163 27.85 36.54 -48.36
N PRO A 164 28.75 35.76 -49.00
CA PRO A 164 29.71 34.86 -48.38
C PRO A 164 31.18 35.32 -48.57
N PRO A 165 32.17 34.58 -48.02
CA PRO A 165 33.37 34.36 -48.83
C PRO A 165 33.71 32.87 -48.96
N THR A 166 33.94 32.54 -50.23
CA THR A 166 34.62 31.37 -50.76
C THR A 166 35.89 31.03 -49.97
N ALA A 167 35.95 29.82 -49.42
CA ALA A 167 37.21 29.16 -49.10
C ALA A 167 37.11 27.69 -49.51
N ILE A 168 37.87 27.37 -50.55
CA ILE A 168 38.11 26.03 -51.05
C ILE A 168 38.89 25.27 -49.98
N SER A 169 38.27 24.28 -49.36
CA SER A 169 38.99 23.22 -48.64
C SER A 169 38.37 21.88 -48.97
N THR A 170 38.97 21.26 -49.98
CA THR A 170 38.91 19.84 -50.33
C THR A 170 39.37 19.03 -49.12
N ALA A 171 38.43 18.70 -48.23
CA ALA A 171 38.64 17.70 -47.19
C ALA A 171 37.73 16.51 -47.52
N ILE A 172 38.37 15.37 -47.73
CA ILE A 172 37.81 14.08 -48.08
C ILE A 172 36.63 13.80 -47.13
N SER A 173 35.41 13.88 -47.66
CA SER A 173 34.20 13.50 -46.95
C SER A 173 34.17 11.97 -46.86
N ALA A 174 34.92 11.43 -45.89
CA ALA A 174 34.75 10.05 -45.46
C ALA A 174 33.34 9.95 -44.88
N THR A 175 32.42 9.41 -45.68
CA THR A 175 31.10 9.01 -45.23
C THR A 175 31.28 8.15 -43.98
N PRO A 176 30.80 8.57 -42.79
CA PRO A 176 30.89 7.72 -41.62
C PRO A 176 30.10 6.46 -41.93
N ALA A 177 30.79 5.32 -41.99
CA ALA A 177 30.18 4.02 -42.13
C ALA A 177 29.10 3.91 -41.05
N VAL A 178 27.84 3.82 -41.47
CA VAL A 178 26.71 3.59 -40.57
C VAL A 178 27.04 2.32 -39.79
N PRO A 179 27.22 2.39 -38.46
CA PRO A 179 27.53 1.20 -37.68
C PRO A 179 26.39 0.20 -37.89
N ASP A 180 26.76 -1.02 -38.28
CA ASP A 180 25.83 -2.13 -38.50
C ASP A 180 24.81 -2.17 -37.36
N PRO A 181 23.50 -2.27 -37.64
CA PRO A 181 22.48 -2.33 -36.61
C PRO A 181 22.78 -3.53 -35.72
N LEU A 182 23.10 -3.25 -34.45
CA LEU A 182 23.33 -4.26 -33.42
C LEU A 182 22.18 -5.29 -33.49
N PRO A 183 22.50 -6.61 -33.50
CA PRO A 183 21.48 -7.64 -33.58
C PRO A 183 20.45 -7.42 -32.46
N PRO A 184 19.15 -7.58 -32.76
CA PRO A 184 18.11 -7.36 -31.78
C PRO A 184 18.36 -8.24 -30.56
N PRO A 185 18.20 -7.71 -29.33
CA PRO A 185 18.48 -8.46 -28.13
C PRO A 185 17.60 -9.72 -28.10
N PRO A 186 18.16 -10.88 -27.69
CA PRO A 186 17.41 -12.14 -27.69
C PRO A 186 16.14 -12.01 -26.85
N GLU A 187 15.05 -12.57 -27.36
CA GLU A 187 13.76 -12.50 -26.73
C GLU A 187 13.77 -13.31 -25.42
N ARG A 188 13.18 -12.77 -24.35
CA ARG A 188 13.24 -13.38 -23.02
C ARG A 188 11.84 -13.50 -22.43
N VAL A 189 11.57 -14.66 -21.84
CA VAL A 189 10.33 -14.95 -21.09
C VAL A 189 10.68 -15.12 -19.63
N THR A 190 10.03 -14.37 -18.74
CA THR A 190 10.14 -14.60 -17.29
C THR A 190 8.98 -15.47 -16.83
N ILE A 191 9.30 -16.59 -16.19
CA ILE A 191 8.39 -17.55 -15.58
C ILE A 191 8.41 -17.29 -14.08
N ARG A 192 7.30 -16.75 -13.56
CA ARG A 192 7.14 -16.52 -12.13
C ARG A 192 6.85 -17.81 -11.39
N LEU A 193 7.75 -18.17 -10.48
CA LEU A 193 7.55 -19.30 -9.59
C LEU A 193 6.77 -18.83 -8.36
N SER A 194 5.79 -19.63 -7.91
CA SER A 194 5.01 -19.35 -6.69
C SER A 194 5.88 -19.30 -5.43
N LYS A 195 6.99 -20.05 -5.43
CA LYS A 195 8.06 -19.94 -4.45
C LYS A 195 9.36 -19.64 -5.19
N PRO A 196 9.96 -18.47 -5.01
CA PRO A 196 11.32 -18.17 -5.45
C PRO A 196 12.29 -19.30 -5.13
N THR A 197 13.15 -19.65 -6.09
CA THR A 197 14.16 -20.69 -5.87
C THR A 197 15.39 -20.09 -5.23
N SER A 198 15.79 -20.66 -4.08
CA SER A 198 17.07 -20.35 -3.46
C SER A 198 18.20 -20.76 -4.42
N PRO A 199 19.37 -20.11 -4.41
CA PRO A 199 20.49 -20.50 -5.25
C PRO A 199 20.90 -21.98 -5.10
N GLN A 200 20.70 -22.57 -3.92
CA GLN A 200 21.06 -23.96 -3.61
C GLN A 200 20.04 -24.96 -4.17
N ASP A 201 18.77 -24.58 -4.30
CA ASP A 201 17.69 -25.45 -4.79
C ASP A 201 17.52 -25.40 -6.32
N ARG A 202 18.39 -24.66 -7.03
CA ARG A 202 18.24 -24.45 -8.48
C ARG A 202 18.75 -25.67 -9.26
N PRO A 203 17.95 -26.22 -10.19
CA PRO A 203 18.45 -27.21 -11.13
C PRO A 203 19.54 -26.59 -12.03
N PRO A 204 20.54 -27.38 -12.45
CA PRO A 204 21.58 -26.92 -13.37
C PRO A 204 20.99 -26.36 -14.66
N ASN A 205 21.52 -25.22 -15.14
CA ASN A 205 20.99 -24.51 -16.30
C ASN A 205 20.84 -25.42 -17.53
N ASP A 206 21.82 -26.28 -17.81
CA ASP A 206 21.77 -27.19 -18.97
C ASP A 206 20.68 -28.25 -18.86
N ALA A 207 20.35 -28.70 -17.66
CA ALA A 207 19.25 -29.62 -17.43
C ALA A 207 17.90 -28.93 -17.68
N VAL A 208 17.79 -27.66 -17.31
CA VAL A 208 16.61 -26.83 -17.54
C VAL A 208 16.44 -26.53 -19.04
N VAL A 209 17.50 -26.11 -19.73
CA VAL A 209 17.47 -25.85 -21.19
C VAL A 209 17.03 -27.09 -21.95
N ARG A 210 17.70 -28.24 -21.72
CA ARG A 210 17.34 -29.52 -22.38
C ARG A 210 15.89 -29.92 -22.08
N SER A 211 15.46 -29.72 -20.85
CA SER A 211 14.10 -30.02 -20.40
C SER A 211 13.04 -29.19 -21.13
N PHE A 212 13.27 -27.89 -21.31
CA PHE A 212 12.32 -27.04 -22.04
C PHE A 212 12.37 -27.26 -23.54
N ASN A 213 13.55 -27.50 -24.13
CA ASN A 213 13.65 -27.84 -25.55
C ASN A 213 12.93 -29.15 -25.88
N LYS A 214 12.92 -30.11 -24.96
CA LYS A 214 12.09 -31.31 -25.07
C LYS A 214 10.58 -31.01 -25.01
N VAL A 215 10.15 -30.00 -24.26
CA VAL A 215 8.73 -29.61 -24.16
C VAL A 215 8.24 -28.90 -25.43
N PHE A 216 9.12 -28.13 -26.08
CA PHE A 216 8.80 -27.38 -27.29
C PHE A 216 9.09 -28.15 -28.59
N ASP A 217 9.55 -29.41 -28.49
CA ASP A 217 9.93 -30.26 -29.62
C ASP A 217 10.99 -29.59 -30.54
N GLY A 218 11.98 -28.92 -29.96
CA GLY A 218 13.04 -28.25 -30.71
C GLY A 218 13.93 -27.32 -29.87
N GLU A 219 14.93 -26.70 -30.52
CA GLU A 219 15.88 -25.77 -29.89
C GLU A 219 15.28 -24.36 -29.68
N VAL A 220 14.22 -24.27 -28.88
CA VAL A 220 13.50 -23.00 -28.63
C VAL A 220 14.20 -22.14 -27.59
N VAL A 221 14.77 -22.75 -26.57
CA VAL A 221 15.48 -22.09 -25.47
C VAL A 221 16.97 -22.22 -25.71
N SER A 222 17.65 -21.09 -25.85
CA SER A 222 19.11 -21.02 -26.04
C SER A 222 19.85 -21.03 -24.70
N ALA A 223 19.30 -20.36 -23.69
CA ALA A 223 19.87 -20.27 -22.36
C ALA A 223 18.79 -20.06 -21.32
N VAL A 224 19.16 -20.28 -20.05
CA VAL A 224 18.34 -19.88 -18.90
C VAL A 224 19.14 -19.06 -17.92
N SER A 225 18.45 -18.19 -17.21
CA SER A 225 19.00 -17.44 -16.08
C SER A 225 17.93 -17.29 -15.01
N TYR A 226 18.31 -16.79 -13.84
CA TYR A 226 17.38 -16.52 -12.75
C TYR A 226 17.33 -15.02 -12.46
N SER A 227 16.12 -14.49 -12.22
CA SER A 227 15.96 -13.13 -11.75
C SER A 227 16.54 -12.98 -10.33
N ARG A 228 16.69 -11.74 -9.87
CA ARG A 228 17.11 -11.48 -8.47
C ARG A 228 16.13 -12.07 -7.46
N GLN A 229 14.85 -12.14 -7.81
CA GLN A 229 13.79 -12.76 -7.02
C GLN A 229 13.68 -14.28 -7.25
N GLY A 230 14.68 -14.92 -7.86
CA GLY A 230 14.69 -16.38 -8.06
C GLY A 230 13.60 -16.90 -9.02
N HIS A 231 13.08 -16.04 -9.91
CA HIS A 231 12.21 -16.46 -11.00
C HIS A 231 13.03 -16.96 -12.18
N LEU A 232 12.49 -17.92 -12.94
CA LEU A 232 13.18 -18.48 -14.09
C LEU A 232 13.03 -17.54 -15.29
N VAL A 233 14.13 -17.25 -15.99
CA VAL A 233 14.14 -16.45 -17.21
C VAL A 233 14.66 -17.32 -18.35
N LEU A 234 13.80 -17.60 -19.32
CA LEU A 234 14.14 -18.32 -20.54
C LEU A 234 14.61 -17.32 -21.60
N HIS A 235 15.75 -17.60 -22.24
CA HIS A 235 16.24 -16.87 -23.40
C HIS A 235 15.88 -17.66 -24.64
N LEU A 236 15.03 -17.11 -25.49
CA LEU A 236 14.52 -17.77 -26.68
C LEU A 236 15.52 -17.62 -27.84
N LYS A 237 15.65 -18.68 -28.63
CA LYS A 237 16.40 -18.68 -29.88
C LYS A 237 15.50 -18.10 -30.98
N ALA A 238 16.03 -17.23 -31.83
CA ALA A 238 15.30 -16.83 -33.04
C ALA A 238 15.01 -18.07 -33.92
N PRO A 239 13.83 -18.17 -34.58
CA PRO A 239 12.79 -17.16 -34.73
C PRO A 239 11.63 -17.29 -33.71
N HIS A 240 11.85 -17.93 -32.56
CA HIS A 240 10.78 -18.23 -31.63
C HIS A 240 10.35 -17.01 -30.80
N THR A 241 9.04 -16.78 -30.72
CA THR A 241 8.44 -15.65 -30.01
C THR A 241 7.84 -16.02 -28.66
N ILE A 242 7.69 -15.03 -27.77
CA ILE A 242 7.02 -15.15 -26.47
C ILE A 242 5.59 -15.68 -26.65
N ALA A 243 4.89 -15.26 -27.71
CA ALA A 243 3.53 -15.72 -28.01
C ALA A 243 3.46 -17.24 -28.20
N ARG A 244 4.44 -17.83 -28.90
CA ARG A 244 4.53 -19.28 -29.09
C ARG A 244 4.77 -20.02 -27.77
N VAL A 245 5.62 -19.47 -26.90
CA VAL A 245 5.88 -20.04 -25.57
C VAL A 245 4.63 -19.96 -24.69
N LYS A 246 3.92 -18.82 -24.71
CA LYS A 246 2.64 -18.63 -24.00
C LYS A 246 1.56 -19.60 -24.49
N ALA A 247 1.48 -19.88 -25.78
CA ALA A 247 0.55 -20.87 -26.34
C ALA A 247 0.81 -22.29 -25.80
N SER A 248 2.05 -22.59 -25.42
CA SER A 248 2.44 -23.86 -24.79
C SER A 248 2.35 -23.82 -23.26
N GLY A 249 1.59 -22.87 -22.71
CA GLY A 249 1.60 -22.48 -21.30
C GLY A 249 1.53 -23.66 -20.32
N TRP A 250 0.55 -24.54 -20.51
CA TRP A 250 0.32 -25.69 -19.63
C TRP A 250 1.52 -26.67 -19.58
N ARG A 251 2.17 -26.94 -20.72
CA ARG A 251 3.33 -27.85 -20.77
C ARG A 251 4.52 -27.27 -20.02
N VAL A 252 4.73 -25.97 -20.17
CA VAL A 252 5.78 -25.25 -19.46
C VAL A 252 5.49 -25.24 -17.96
N TYR A 253 4.22 -25.13 -17.55
CA TYR A 253 3.81 -25.20 -16.15
C TYR A 253 4.07 -26.56 -15.53
N ASP A 254 3.65 -27.64 -16.18
CA ASP A 254 3.94 -29.00 -15.72
C ASP A 254 5.45 -29.22 -15.61
N LYS A 255 6.21 -28.75 -16.61
CA LYS A 255 7.67 -28.91 -16.57
C LYS A 255 8.33 -28.12 -15.45
N CYS A 256 7.85 -26.91 -15.15
CA CYS A 256 8.30 -26.14 -14.00
C CYS A 256 7.97 -26.87 -12.68
N ARG A 257 6.75 -27.42 -12.58
CA ARG A 257 6.32 -28.17 -11.40
C ARG A 257 7.28 -29.33 -11.12
N ASP A 258 7.64 -30.07 -12.15
CA ASP A 258 8.53 -31.23 -12.03
C ASP A 258 9.98 -30.82 -11.71
N LEU A 259 10.53 -29.85 -12.46
CA LEU A 259 11.92 -29.40 -12.29
C LEU A 259 12.18 -28.78 -10.92
N PHE A 260 11.21 -28.03 -10.39
CA PHE A 260 11.34 -27.29 -9.13
C PHE A 260 10.60 -27.98 -7.96
N ARG A 261 10.08 -29.19 -8.17
CA ARG A 261 9.36 -29.99 -7.17
C ARG A 261 8.25 -29.20 -6.46
N LEU A 262 7.50 -28.42 -7.24
CA LEU A 262 6.48 -27.52 -6.69
C LEU A 262 5.23 -28.33 -6.31
N ARG A 263 4.79 -28.20 -5.05
CA ARG A 263 3.60 -28.94 -4.54
C ARG A 263 2.28 -28.50 -5.17
N LYS A 264 2.20 -27.25 -5.63
CA LYS A 264 1.03 -26.68 -6.29
C LYS A 264 1.44 -26.24 -7.69
N ALA A 265 0.48 -26.25 -8.62
CA ALA A 265 0.65 -25.61 -9.91
C ALA A 265 1.14 -24.17 -9.66
N PRO A 266 2.32 -23.79 -10.15
CA PRO A 266 2.81 -22.44 -9.91
C PRO A 266 1.86 -21.43 -10.54
N ALA A 267 1.63 -20.30 -9.86
CA ALA A 267 1.00 -19.14 -10.45
C ALA A 267 1.99 -18.51 -11.44
N VAL A 268 2.24 -19.21 -12.55
CA VAL A 268 3.22 -18.79 -13.55
C VAL A 268 2.54 -17.79 -14.47
N GLY A 269 2.67 -16.52 -14.09
CA GLY A 269 2.72 -15.48 -15.09
C GLY A 269 3.92 -15.75 -16.00
N MET A 270 3.64 -16.03 -17.28
CA MET A 270 4.66 -15.93 -18.33
C MET A 270 4.68 -14.49 -18.81
N GLU A 271 5.72 -13.78 -18.42
CA GLU A 271 5.82 -12.36 -18.72
C GLU A 271 6.77 -12.14 -19.89
N SER A 272 6.26 -11.41 -20.88
CA SER A 272 7.05 -10.81 -21.95
C SER A 272 7.95 -9.73 -21.37
N ARG A 273 9.05 -9.42 -22.07
CA ARG A 273 9.88 -8.23 -21.79
C ARG A 273 9.16 -6.90 -22.10
N GLU A 274 7.84 -6.87 -22.07
CA GLU A 274 7.09 -5.63 -22.15
C GLU A 274 7.63 -4.67 -21.09
N THR A 275 7.92 -3.45 -21.51
CA THR A 275 8.42 -2.39 -20.65
C THR A 275 7.34 -2.05 -19.64
N TRP A 276 7.38 -2.71 -18.48
CA TRP A 276 6.50 -2.34 -17.39
C TRP A 276 6.78 -0.89 -16.99
N SER A 277 5.71 -0.16 -16.75
CA SER A 277 5.81 1.15 -16.14
C SER A 277 6.17 0.95 -14.68
N LYS A 278 7.37 1.41 -14.29
CA LYS A 278 7.86 1.32 -12.93
C LYS A 278 7.71 2.68 -12.27
N VAL A 279 6.99 2.71 -11.15
CA VAL A 279 6.78 3.91 -10.34
C VAL A 279 7.24 3.65 -8.92
N VAL A 280 7.56 4.72 -8.19
CA VAL A 280 7.98 4.68 -6.79
C VAL A 280 6.98 5.45 -5.96
N LEU A 281 6.37 4.76 -5.00
CA LEU A 281 5.51 5.30 -3.98
C LEU A 281 6.41 5.73 -2.82
N HIS A 282 6.37 7.00 -2.46
CA HIS A 282 7.16 7.57 -1.39
C HIS A 282 6.36 7.63 -0.11
N HIS A 283 7.05 7.42 1.01
CA HIS A 283 6.47 7.52 2.35
C HIS A 283 5.24 6.62 2.54
N VAL A 284 5.25 5.41 1.98
CA VAL A 284 4.16 4.45 2.19
C VAL A 284 4.21 4.03 3.67
N PRO A 285 3.17 4.33 4.46
CA PRO A 285 3.10 3.84 5.83
C PRO A 285 3.08 2.31 5.80
N PHE A 286 3.87 1.67 6.63
CA PHE A 286 3.78 0.23 6.78
C PHE A 286 2.62 -0.09 7.73
N PRO A 287 1.74 -1.05 7.40
CA PRO A 287 0.54 -1.30 8.19
C PRO A 287 0.91 -1.57 9.64
N GLU A 288 0.21 -0.91 10.56
CA GLU A 288 0.27 -1.30 11.95
C GLU A 288 -0.47 -2.63 12.11
N TRP A 289 0.31 -3.69 12.29
CA TRP A 289 -0.23 -4.98 12.69
C TRP A 289 -0.64 -4.86 14.15
N GLU A 290 -1.94 -4.96 14.40
CA GLU A 290 -2.45 -5.04 15.76
C GLU A 290 -1.75 -6.21 16.47
N GLN A 291 -1.12 -5.95 17.62
CA GLN A 291 -0.40 -6.95 18.43
C GLN A 291 -1.26 -8.12 18.91
N ARG A 292 -2.55 -8.17 18.54
CA ARG A 292 -3.49 -9.24 18.91
C ARG A 292 -3.27 -10.54 18.13
N TRP A 293 -2.49 -10.52 17.05
CA TRP A 293 -2.10 -11.73 16.36
C TRP A 293 -0.87 -12.30 17.06
N HIS A 294 -1.01 -13.48 17.67
CA HIS A 294 0.09 -14.19 18.32
C HIS A 294 1.23 -14.54 17.35
N ASP A 295 0.95 -14.52 16.04
CA ASP A 295 1.92 -14.70 14.97
C ASP A 295 2.21 -13.36 14.28
N ARG A 296 3.47 -12.93 14.32
CA ARG A 296 3.92 -11.79 13.49
C ARG A 296 3.79 -12.18 12.02
N PRO A 297 3.16 -11.36 11.17
CA PRO A 297 3.03 -11.68 9.76
C PRO A 297 4.41 -11.75 9.12
N THR A 298 4.54 -12.66 8.16
CA THR A 298 5.73 -12.70 7.32
C THR A 298 5.80 -11.45 6.44
N TRP A 299 6.98 -11.13 5.94
CA TRP A 299 7.15 -9.99 5.05
C TRP A 299 6.31 -10.12 3.78
N GLU A 300 6.22 -11.35 3.25
CA GLU A 300 5.43 -11.69 2.08
C GLU A 300 3.95 -11.43 2.31
N GLU A 301 3.41 -11.81 3.47
CA GLU A 301 2.02 -11.52 3.86
C GLU A 301 1.77 -10.02 3.96
N ALA A 302 2.74 -9.27 4.51
CA ALA A 302 2.61 -7.84 4.63
C ALA A 302 2.58 -7.12 3.28
N ILE A 303 3.43 -7.54 2.35
CA ILE A 303 3.44 -7.02 0.97
C ILE A 303 2.18 -7.44 0.21
N ASP A 304 1.67 -8.65 0.41
CA ASP A 304 0.42 -9.10 -0.21
C ASP A 304 -0.79 -8.30 0.30
N LYS A 305 -0.84 -7.98 1.61
CA LYS A 305 -1.86 -7.08 2.16
C LYS A 305 -1.78 -5.69 1.56
N LEU A 306 -0.57 -5.10 1.50
CA LEU A 306 -0.36 -3.79 0.87
C LEU A 306 -0.79 -3.82 -0.60
N ARG A 307 -0.47 -4.89 -1.34
CA ARG A 307 -0.93 -5.06 -2.73
C ARG A 307 -2.46 -5.02 -2.84
N LYS A 308 -3.17 -5.82 -2.04
CA LYS A 308 -4.64 -5.87 -2.04
C LYS A 308 -5.25 -4.50 -1.74
N GLU A 309 -4.63 -3.77 -0.83
CA GLU A 309 -5.08 -2.44 -0.47
C GLU A 309 -4.84 -1.40 -1.56
N LEU A 310 -3.66 -1.43 -2.21
CA LEU A 310 -3.36 -0.56 -3.34
C LEU A 310 -4.36 -0.78 -4.49
N ILE A 311 -4.74 -2.03 -4.75
CA ILE A 311 -5.78 -2.41 -5.71
C ILE A 311 -7.11 -1.77 -5.33
N ALA A 312 -7.59 -2.01 -4.11
CA ALA A 312 -8.90 -1.57 -3.66
C ALA A 312 -9.01 -0.05 -3.58
N SER A 313 -8.02 0.62 -3.01
CA SER A 313 -8.08 2.06 -2.71
C SER A 313 -7.88 2.95 -3.94
N ASN A 314 -7.27 2.43 -5.00
CA ASN A 314 -6.88 3.23 -6.18
C ASN A 314 -7.55 2.76 -7.47
N ASN A 315 -8.51 1.82 -7.36
CA ASN A 315 -9.23 1.23 -8.48
C ASN A 315 -8.28 0.77 -9.60
N ILE A 316 -7.28 -0.03 -9.21
CA ILE A 316 -6.31 -0.62 -10.13
C ILE A 316 -6.78 -2.05 -10.40
N ASP A 317 -6.86 -2.44 -11.67
CA ASP A 317 -7.14 -3.83 -12.01
C ASP A 317 -6.04 -4.75 -11.39
N PRO A 318 -6.41 -5.80 -10.64
CA PRO A 318 -5.44 -6.72 -10.04
C PRO A 318 -4.43 -7.31 -11.04
N SER A 319 -4.84 -7.51 -12.29
CA SER A 319 -4.00 -8.04 -13.37
C SER A 319 -2.91 -7.05 -13.82
N PHE A 320 -3.07 -5.76 -13.52
CA PHE A 320 -2.10 -4.72 -13.91
C PHE A 320 -0.93 -4.62 -12.94
N ILE A 321 -1.12 -4.97 -11.66
CA ILE A 321 -0.03 -4.97 -10.68
C ILE A 321 0.84 -6.22 -10.85
N ARG A 322 2.01 -6.02 -11.45
CA ARG A 322 2.97 -7.09 -11.67
C ARG A 322 3.80 -7.29 -10.41
N ASP A 323 4.50 -6.27 -9.95
CA ASP A 323 5.42 -6.42 -8.82
C ASP A 323 5.22 -5.29 -7.81
N VAL A 324 5.32 -5.64 -6.52
CA VAL A 324 5.27 -4.70 -5.39
C VAL A 324 6.53 -4.95 -4.59
N ARG A 325 7.50 -4.05 -4.75
CA ARG A 325 8.82 -4.24 -4.18
C ARG A 325 9.21 -3.09 -3.26
N PRO A 326 9.51 -3.35 -1.99
CA PRO A 326 10.07 -2.36 -1.10
C PRO A 326 11.51 -2.00 -1.49
N LEU A 327 11.84 -0.71 -1.41
CA LEU A 327 13.14 -0.14 -1.75
C LEU A 327 14.02 0.03 -0.50
N CYS A 328 14.08 -1.00 0.32
CA CYS A 328 14.97 -1.10 1.49
C CYS A 328 15.87 -2.34 1.37
N ARG A 329 16.80 -2.51 2.32
CA ARG A 329 17.60 -3.73 2.39
C ARG A 329 16.75 -4.86 2.96
N GLU A 330 17.09 -6.09 2.61
CA GLU A 330 16.40 -7.28 3.11
C GLU A 330 16.53 -7.42 4.63
N SER A 331 17.69 -7.06 5.19
CA SER A 331 17.92 -6.96 6.63
C SER A 331 17.00 -5.96 7.36
N ASP A 332 16.40 -5.01 6.62
CA ASP A 332 15.51 -4.01 7.19
C ASP A 332 14.05 -4.45 7.15
N HIS A 333 13.70 -5.53 6.44
CA HIS A 333 12.33 -6.05 6.34
C HIS A 333 11.78 -6.40 7.72
N GLU A 334 12.50 -7.21 8.49
CA GLU A 334 12.08 -7.59 9.84
C GLU A 334 12.01 -6.40 10.79
N ARG A 335 12.90 -5.43 10.62
CA ARG A 335 12.92 -4.21 11.43
C ARG A 335 11.72 -3.32 11.14
N LEU A 336 11.27 -3.24 9.88
CA LEU A 336 10.03 -2.56 9.48
C LEU A 336 8.81 -3.25 10.10
N ILE A 337 8.71 -4.57 9.98
CA ILE A 337 7.60 -5.34 10.58
C ILE A 337 7.59 -5.17 12.10
N SER A 338 8.76 -5.21 12.73
CA SER A 338 8.92 -5.09 14.18
C SER A 338 8.81 -3.65 14.70
N LYS A 339 8.53 -2.67 13.83
CA LYS A 339 8.47 -1.23 14.16
C LYS A 339 9.75 -0.69 14.82
N LEU A 340 10.90 -1.32 14.59
CA LEU A 340 12.20 -0.89 15.13
C LEU A 340 12.83 0.26 14.35
N ILE A 341 12.28 0.58 13.18
CA ILE A 341 12.71 1.69 12.33
C ILE A 341 11.50 2.51 11.88
N ARG A 342 11.76 3.61 11.17
CA ARG A 342 10.72 4.56 10.70
C ARG A 342 9.55 3.80 10.05
N PRO A 343 8.30 4.17 10.34
CA PRO A 343 7.11 3.43 9.88
C PRO A 343 6.78 3.67 8.40
N TYR A 344 7.72 4.21 7.63
CA TYR A 344 7.52 4.56 6.23
C TYR A 344 8.57 3.91 5.35
N VAL A 345 8.14 3.33 4.24
CA VAL A 345 9.00 2.68 3.27
C VAL A 345 8.71 3.21 1.87
N ALA A 346 9.73 3.31 1.03
CA ALA A 346 9.51 3.57 -0.39
C ALA A 346 9.20 2.24 -1.08
N ILE A 347 8.15 2.20 -1.90
CA ILE A 347 7.73 0.98 -2.62
C ILE A 347 7.85 1.24 -4.11
N GLN A 348 8.57 0.38 -4.82
CA GLN A 348 8.51 0.29 -6.27
C GLN A 348 7.30 -0.57 -6.67
N LEU A 349 6.43 0.01 -7.47
CA LEU A 349 5.31 -0.67 -8.10
C LEU A 349 5.62 -0.85 -9.58
N SER A 350 5.45 -2.07 -10.09
CA SER A 350 5.61 -2.37 -11.52
C SER A 350 4.26 -2.71 -12.12
N LEU A 351 3.86 -1.95 -13.13
CA LEU A 351 2.54 -2.00 -13.76
C LEU A 351 2.68 -2.45 -15.22
N SER A 352 1.81 -3.35 -15.67
CA SER A 352 1.71 -3.66 -17.10
C SER A 352 0.90 -2.64 -17.89
N ASP A 353 0.04 -1.86 -17.22
CA ASP A 353 -0.75 -0.81 -17.85
C ASP A 353 -0.07 0.56 -17.68
N ALA A 354 0.20 1.22 -18.81
CA ALA A 354 0.85 2.53 -18.85
C ALA A 354 -0.10 3.67 -18.45
N ASP A 355 -1.40 3.51 -18.69
CA ASP A 355 -2.41 4.52 -18.34
C ASP A 355 -2.60 4.59 -16.83
N SER A 356 -2.74 3.44 -16.18
CA SER A 356 -2.73 3.33 -14.71
C SER A 356 -1.47 3.93 -14.11
N ALA A 357 -0.30 3.66 -14.67
CA ALA A 357 0.95 4.24 -14.18
C ALA A 357 0.98 5.78 -14.33
N SER A 358 0.52 6.30 -15.47
CA SER A 358 0.43 7.74 -15.74
C SER A 358 -0.57 8.42 -14.81
N ARG A 359 -1.70 7.77 -14.50
CA ARG A 359 -2.68 8.23 -13.51
C ARG A 359 -2.06 8.32 -12.12
N LEU A 360 -1.40 7.25 -11.65
CA LEU A 360 -0.72 7.26 -10.34
C LEU A 360 0.37 8.33 -10.24
N LEU A 361 1.11 8.59 -11.33
CA LEU A 361 2.12 9.65 -11.36
C LEU A 361 1.53 11.05 -11.22
N ARG A 362 0.32 11.26 -11.75
CA ARG A 362 -0.38 12.55 -11.71
C ARG A 362 -1.10 12.77 -10.39
N ASP A 363 -1.84 11.76 -9.95
CA ASP A 363 -2.81 11.89 -8.86
C ASP A 363 -2.24 11.40 -7.52
N GLY A 364 -1.10 10.71 -7.54
CA GLY A 364 -0.55 10.00 -6.39
C GLY A 364 -1.25 8.66 -6.15
N VAL A 365 -1.15 8.16 -4.92
CA VAL A 365 -1.75 6.88 -4.53
C VAL A 365 -2.20 6.93 -3.08
N VAL A 366 -3.27 6.24 -2.72
CA VAL A 366 -3.71 6.08 -1.33
C VAL A 366 -3.26 4.71 -0.81
N ALA A 367 -2.55 4.71 0.31
CA ALA A 367 -2.13 3.52 1.04
C ALA A 367 -2.28 3.75 2.55
N HIS A 368 -2.98 2.85 3.24
CA HIS A 368 -3.40 2.91 4.64
C HIS A 368 -4.10 4.21 5.02
N PHE A 369 -4.99 4.70 4.16
CA PHE A 369 -5.68 6.00 4.29
C PHE A 369 -4.76 7.22 4.18
N TYR A 370 -3.48 7.05 3.84
CA TYR A 370 -2.56 8.15 3.57
C TYR A 370 -2.36 8.34 2.07
N HIS A 371 -2.43 9.60 1.63
CA HIS A 371 -2.00 9.97 0.29
C HIS A 371 -0.48 9.96 0.21
N CYS A 372 0.05 9.15 -0.69
CA CYS A 372 1.47 8.95 -0.93
C CYS A 372 1.84 9.55 -2.28
N ARG A 373 2.96 10.28 -2.29
CA ARG A 373 3.52 10.83 -3.53
C ARG A 373 4.07 9.70 -4.39
N VAL A 374 3.84 9.79 -5.70
CA VAL A 374 4.39 8.84 -6.68
C VAL A 374 5.41 9.56 -7.57
N SER A 375 6.50 8.88 -7.92
CA SER A 375 7.46 9.38 -8.91
C SER A 375 7.83 8.29 -9.92
N PRO A 376 8.36 8.66 -11.10
CA PRO A 376 8.91 7.67 -12.02
C PRO A 376 10.07 6.93 -11.35
N TYR A 377 10.18 5.62 -11.59
CA TYR A 377 11.33 4.86 -11.14
C TYR A 377 12.54 5.21 -12.00
N ARG A 378 13.60 5.75 -11.39
CA ARG A 378 14.88 5.96 -12.04
C ARG A 378 15.82 4.80 -11.68
N PRO A 379 16.21 3.95 -12.64
CA PRO A 379 17.22 2.93 -12.40
C PRO A 379 18.49 3.62 -11.89
N ARG A 380 19.03 3.15 -10.76
CA ARG A 380 20.38 3.57 -10.38
C ARG A 380 21.33 3.01 -11.41
N ALA A 381 22.22 3.85 -11.94
CA ALA A 381 23.34 3.38 -12.72
C ALA A 381 24.07 2.29 -11.90
N PRO A 382 24.45 1.16 -12.53
CA PRO A 382 25.27 0.19 -11.83
C PRO A 382 26.49 0.92 -11.29
N ALA A 383 26.77 0.77 -9.99
CA ALA A 383 27.99 1.32 -9.40
C ALA A 383 29.14 0.83 -10.28
N ALA A 384 29.93 1.76 -10.82
CA ALA A 384 31.06 1.42 -11.66
C ALA A 384 31.87 0.38 -10.91
N THR A 385 31.98 -0.82 -11.48
CA THR A 385 32.71 -1.92 -10.86
C THR A 385 34.11 -1.37 -10.58
N PRO A 386 34.58 -1.35 -9.32
CA PRO A 386 35.91 -0.85 -9.03
C PRO A 386 36.86 -1.68 -9.88
N SER A 387 37.54 -1.02 -10.81
CA SER A 387 38.54 -1.61 -11.67
C SER A 387 39.53 -2.30 -10.75
N SER A 388 39.48 -3.63 -10.74
CA SER A 388 40.41 -4.46 -9.99
C SER A 388 41.79 -4.07 -10.47
N VAL A 389 42.53 -3.35 -9.63
CA VAL A 389 43.94 -3.08 -9.85
C VAL A 389 44.59 -4.45 -9.86
N SER A 390 44.96 -4.90 -11.06
CA SER A 390 45.77 -6.08 -11.27
C SER A 390 47.12 -5.81 -10.64
N SER A 391 47.29 -6.23 -9.39
CA SER A 391 48.60 -6.41 -8.77
C SER A 391 49.28 -7.56 -9.49
N SER A 392 50.05 -7.23 -10.51
CA SER A 392 51.08 -8.09 -11.08
C SER A 392 52.16 -8.29 -10.03
N SER A 393 52.31 -9.52 -9.56
CA SER A 393 53.50 -10.01 -8.86
C SER A 393 54.28 -10.94 -9.78
#